data_AF-A0A2C5Z4M2-F1
#
_entry.id   AF-A0A2C5Z4M2-F1
#
_cell.length_a   1.000
_cell.length_b   1.000
_cell.length_c   1.000
_cell.angle_alpha   90.00
_cell.angle_beta   90.00
_cell.angle_gamma   90.00
#
_symmetry.space_group_name_H-M   'P 1'
#
loop_
_entity.id
_entity.type
_entity.pdbx_description
1 polymer ?
#
loop_
_entity_poly.entity_id
_entity_poly.type
_entity_poly.pdbx_seq_one_letter_code
_entity_poly.pdbx_strand_id
1 'polypeptide(L)'
;MYSAFYDPFRVCDSGMAAYLADRNVTHVYVVGLAADYCVGHTARHASELGFVTYIVDEATRPINADAWPDPSLKDCGVTVVAIHGQEVARVRALTKPCP
;
A
#
# COMPACT_ATOMS: atom_id res chain seq x y z
N MET A 1 10.31 3.97 -11.98
CA MET A 1 9.09 4.11 -11.15
C MET A 1 9.27 3.22 -9.94
N TYR A 2 9.17 3.76 -8.73
CA TYR A 2 9.19 2.98 -7.49
C TYR A 2 7.92 3.20 -6.65
N SER A 3 7.02 4.10 -7.05
CA SER A 3 5.68 4.22 -6.48
C SER A 3 4.66 4.20 -7.60
N ALA A 4 3.48 3.62 -7.35
CA ALA A 4 2.37 3.64 -8.29
C ALA A 4 1.76 5.05 -8.50
N PHE A 5 2.10 6.03 -7.65
CA PHE A 5 1.57 7.39 -7.70
C PHE A 5 2.50 8.36 -8.45
N TYR A 6 3.76 8.40 -8.03
CA TYR A 6 4.75 9.36 -8.51
C TYR A 6 6.06 8.66 -8.83
N ASP A 7 6.82 9.19 -9.77
CA ASP A 7 8.23 8.85 -9.88
C ASP A 7 9.03 9.43 -8.69
N PRO A 8 10.27 8.93 -8.44
CA PRO A 8 11.07 9.38 -7.30
C PRO A 8 11.37 10.89 -7.26
N PHE A 9 11.35 11.56 -8.41
CA PHE A 9 11.57 13.01 -8.51
C PHE A 9 10.27 13.81 -8.55
N ARG A 10 9.10 13.14 -8.50
CA ARG A 10 7.76 13.75 -8.59
C ARG A 10 7.55 14.65 -9.81
N VAL A 11 8.20 14.31 -10.91
CA VAL A 11 8.06 15.01 -12.20
C VAL A 11 6.86 14.46 -12.99
N CYS A 12 6.57 13.18 -12.82
CA CYS A 12 5.51 12.44 -13.50
C CYS A 12 4.52 11.88 -12.47
N ASP A 13 3.26 12.31 -12.59
CA ASP A 13 2.10 11.75 -11.89
C ASP A 13 1.45 10.67 -12.75
N SER A 14 1.16 9.50 -12.17
CA SER A 14 0.46 8.42 -12.85
C SER A 14 -1.04 8.66 -13.02
N GLY A 15 -1.61 9.64 -12.32
CA GLY A 15 -3.04 9.88 -12.22
C GLY A 15 -3.77 8.94 -11.26
N MET A 16 -3.05 8.04 -10.57
CA MET A 16 -3.66 7.03 -9.69
C MET A 16 -4.38 7.67 -8.49
N ALA A 17 -3.84 8.77 -7.95
CA ALA A 17 -4.46 9.49 -6.84
C ALA A 17 -5.87 10.01 -7.21
N ALA A 18 -5.96 10.70 -8.35
CA ALA A 18 -7.22 11.21 -8.87
C ALA A 18 -8.20 10.06 -9.19
N TYR A 19 -7.72 9.00 -9.82
CA TYR A 19 -8.52 7.83 -10.17
C TYR A 19 -9.20 7.17 -8.95
N LEU A 20 -8.46 7.06 -7.83
CA LEU A 20 -8.96 6.51 -6.57
C LEU A 20 -9.90 7.47 -5.86
N ALA A 21 -9.57 8.77 -5.84
CA ALA A 21 -10.39 9.81 -5.23
C ALA A 21 -11.77 9.92 -5.92
N ASP A 22 -11.81 9.88 -7.25
CA ASP A 22 -13.05 9.91 -8.05
C ASP A 22 -13.98 8.72 -7.77
N ARG A 23 -13.46 7.65 -7.17
CA ARG A 23 -14.21 6.45 -6.78
C ARG A 23 -14.51 6.39 -5.29
N ASN A 24 -14.23 7.47 -4.56
CA ASN A 24 -14.42 7.56 -3.11
C ASN A 24 -13.67 6.44 -2.36
N VAL A 25 -12.51 6.02 -2.88
CA VAL A 25 -11.66 5.04 -2.20
C VAL A 25 -11.07 5.70 -0.96
N THR A 26 -11.17 5.01 0.18
CA THR A 26 -10.71 5.51 1.48
C THR A 26 -9.53 4.71 2.03
N HIS A 27 -9.43 3.42 1.67
CA HIS A 27 -8.43 2.50 2.18
C HIS A 27 -7.65 1.89 1.02
N VAL A 28 -6.32 1.87 1.11
CA VAL A 28 -5.42 1.30 0.11
C VAL A 28 -4.62 0.16 0.74
N TYR A 29 -4.76 -1.04 0.18
CA TYR A 29 -4.00 -2.21 0.58
C TYR A 29 -2.95 -2.49 -0.50
N VAL A 30 -1.67 -2.41 -0.14
CA VAL A 30 -0.55 -2.54 -1.07
C VAL A 30 0.06 -3.93 -0.91
N VAL A 31 0.23 -4.62 -2.04
CA VAL A 31 0.83 -5.95 -2.15
C VAL A 31 1.74 -6.01 -3.38
N GLY A 32 2.55 -7.07 -3.51
CA GLY A 32 3.45 -7.26 -4.65
C GLY A 32 4.93 -7.18 -4.28
N LEU A 33 5.78 -6.84 -5.25
CA LEU A 33 7.25 -6.89 -5.11
C LEU A 33 7.91 -5.59 -5.58
N ALA A 34 8.98 -5.12 -4.94
CA ALA A 34 9.54 -5.59 -3.67
C ALA A 34 8.97 -4.80 -2.47
N ALA A 35 8.88 -5.45 -1.31
CA ALA A 35 8.31 -4.87 -0.08
C ALA A 35 9.03 -3.57 0.35
N ASP A 36 10.36 -3.61 0.35
CA ASP A 36 11.30 -2.54 0.74
C ASP A 36 11.50 -1.45 -0.33
N TYR A 37 10.96 -1.64 -1.53
CA TYR A 37 11.03 -0.67 -2.63
C TYR A 37 9.64 -0.29 -3.13
N CYS A 38 9.17 -0.97 -4.18
CA CYS A 38 7.97 -0.59 -4.93
C CYS A 38 6.74 -0.52 -4.04
N VAL A 39 6.59 -1.48 -3.13
CA VAL A 39 5.46 -1.55 -2.20
C VAL A 39 5.59 -0.46 -1.14
N GLY A 40 6.74 -0.36 -0.46
CA GLY A 40 6.98 0.63 0.58
C GLY A 40 6.80 2.08 0.10
N HIS A 41 7.38 2.43 -1.06
CA HIS A 41 7.22 3.77 -1.65
C HIS A 41 5.78 4.03 -2.15
N THR A 42 5.09 3.01 -2.66
CA THR A 42 3.65 3.14 -3.00
C THR A 42 2.82 3.41 -1.75
N ALA A 43 3.08 2.69 -0.67
CA ALA A 43 2.34 2.85 0.58
C ALA A 43 2.59 4.20 1.24
N ARG A 44 3.84 4.69 1.26
CA ARG A 44 4.16 6.02 1.79
C ARG A 44 3.40 7.12 1.03
N HIS A 45 3.43 7.11 -0.30
CA HIS A 45 2.69 8.09 -1.09
C HIS A 45 1.17 7.98 -0.89
N ALA A 46 0.61 6.78 -0.78
CA ALA A 46 -0.81 6.61 -0.49
C ALA A 46 -1.19 7.26 0.86
N SER A 47 -0.36 7.07 1.89
CA SER A 47 -0.57 7.67 3.20
C SER A 47 -0.46 9.20 3.16
N GLU A 48 0.54 9.75 2.47
CA GLU A 48 0.69 11.20 2.27
C GLU A 48 -0.50 11.84 1.55
N LEU A 49 -1.13 11.11 0.64
CA LEU A 49 -2.33 11.53 -0.07
C LEU A 49 -3.61 11.40 0.76
N GLY A 50 -3.51 10.93 2.01
CA GLY A 50 -4.62 10.85 2.96
C GLY A 50 -5.40 9.53 2.93
N PHE A 51 -4.92 8.52 2.20
CA PHE A 51 -5.54 7.20 2.22
C PHE A 51 -5.11 6.41 3.47
N VAL A 52 -6.06 5.70 4.09
CA VAL A 52 -5.72 4.73 5.14
C VAL A 52 -4.96 3.57 4.49
N THR A 53 -3.67 3.44 4.80
CA THR A 53 -2.77 2.61 4.02
C THR A 53 -2.24 1.41 4.80
N TYR A 54 -2.37 0.23 4.18
CA TYR A 54 -1.89 -1.03 4.72
C TYR A 54 -0.97 -1.76 3.74
N ILE A 55 0.05 -2.45 4.27
CA ILE A 55 0.86 -3.41 3.50
C ILE A 55 0.54 -4.81 4.02
N VAL A 56 0.18 -5.74 3.13
CA VAL A 56 -0.06 -7.15 3.54
C VAL A 56 1.25 -7.92 3.45
N ASP A 57 1.82 -8.26 4.60
CA ASP A 57 3.19 -8.80 4.69
C ASP A 57 3.36 -10.08 3.88
N GLU A 58 2.45 -11.05 4.07
CA GLU A 58 2.50 -12.37 3.41
C GLU A 58 2.22 -12.31 1.89
N ALA A 59 1.74 -11.17 1.39
CA ALA A 59 1.52 -10.93 -0.04
C ALA A 59 2.65 -10.11 -0.68
N THR A 60 3.78 -9.96 0.02
CA THR A 60 4.96 -9.24 -0.45
C THR A 60 6.24 -10.00 -0.15
N ARG A 61 7.37 -9.59 -0.76
CA ARG A 61 8.70 -10.08 -0.41
C ARG A 61 9.73 -8.95 -0.57
N PRO A 62 10.53 -8.65 0.46
CA PRO A 62 11.61 -7.66 0.36
C PRO A 62 12.80 -8.21 -0.44
N ILE A 63 13.61 -7.31 -1.01
CA ILE A 63 14.94 -7.66 -1.54
C ILE A 63 15.89 -7.89 -0.37
N ASN A 64 15.91 -6.98 0.60
CA ASN A 64 16.66 -7.15 1.84
C ASN A 64 15.73 -7.55 2.98
N ALA A 65 15.70 -8.84 3.30
CA ALA A 65 14.86 -9.37 4.37
C ALA A 65 15.25 -8.86 5.77
N ASP A 66 16.53 -8.58 6.01
CA ASP A 66 17.02 -8.13 7.33
C ASP A 66 16.60 -6.68 7.64
N ALA A 67 16.30 -5.90 6.61
CA ALA A 67 15.86 -4.51 6.73
C ALA A 67 14.32 -4.35 6.70
N TRP A 68 13.56 -5.45 6.68
CA TRP A 68 12.11 -5.45 6.58
C TRP A 68 11.44 -6.01 7.85
N PRO A 69 10.36 -5.37 8.37
CA PRO A 69 9.76 -4.11 7.91
C PRO A 69 10.56 -2.88 8.35
N ASP A 70 10.58 -1.85 7.51
CA ASP A 70 11.21 -0.57 7.82
C ASP A 70 10.40 0.16 8.92
N PRO A 71 11.00 0.51 10.07
CA PRO A 71 10.29 1.16 11.17
C PRO A 71 9.67 2.50 10.77
N SER A 72 10.26 3.22 9.80
CA SER A 72 9.74 4.51 9.33
C SER A 72 8.37 4.40 8.65
N LEU A 73 7.94 3.20 8.24
CA LEU A 73 6.61 3.01 7.65
C LEU A 73 5.50 3.43 8.63
N LYS A 74 5.67 3.11 9.92
CA LYS A 74 4.71 3.50 10.95
C LYS A 74 4.67 5.02 11.15
N ASP A 75 5.84 5.66 11.12
CA ASP A 75 5.94 7.12 11.25
C ASP A 75 5.29 7.84 10.06
N CYS A 76 5.31 7.20 8.87
CA CYS A 76 4.60 7.66 7.68
C CYS A 76 3.10 7.32 7.67
N GLY A 77 2.54 6.73 8.72
CA GLY A 77 1.12 6.34 8.80
C GLY A 77 0.76 5.06 8.04
N VAL A 78 1.76 4.27 7.63
CA VAL A 78 1.56 2.97 6.96
C VAL A 78 1.62 1.85 7.98
N THR A 79 0.63 0.95 7.96
CA THR A 79 0.60 -0.21 8.86
C THR A 79 0.84 -1.51 8.08
N VAL A 80 1.81 -2.30 8.51
CA VAL A 80 2.01 -3.65 7.99
C VAL A 80 1.07 -4.61 8.73
N VAL A 81 0.24 -5.34 7.99
CA VAL A 81 -0.80 -6.24 8.51
C VAL A 81 -0.62 -7.64 7.97
N ALA A 82 -1.09 -8.61 8.75
CA ALA A 82 -1.17 -10.01 8.33
C ALA A 82 -2.38 -10.23 7.40
N ILE A 83 -2.29 -11.18 6.47
CA ILE A 83 -3.38 -11.56 5.56
C ILE A 83 -4.62 -12.10 6.30
N HIS A 84 -4.41 -12.59 7.53
CA HIS A 84 -5.44 -13.06 8.46
C HIS A 84 -5.80 -12.02 9.54
N GLY A 85 -5.29 -10.79 9.43
CA GLY A 85 -5.60 -9.68 10.31
C GLY A 85 -7.05 -9.17 10.15
N GLN A 86 -7.51 -8.41 11.14
CA GLN A 86 -8.88 -7.85 11.16
C GLN A 86 -9.11 -6.87 10.00
N GLU A 87 -8.06 -6.15 9.61
CA GLU A 87 -8.05 -5.16 8.53
C GLU A 87 -8.33 -5.82 7.17
N VAL A 88 -7.74 -6.99 6.92
CA VAL A 88 -7.94 -7.77 5.69
C VAL A 88 -9.26 -8.56 5.77
N ALA A 89 -9.66 -9.02 6.95
CA ALA A 89 -10.95 -9.67 7.15
C ALA A 89 -12.13 -8.74 6.78
N ARG A 90 -12.03 -7.45 7.08
CA ARG A 90 -13.00 -6.44 6.65
C ARG A 90 -13.14 -6.40 5.13
N VAL A 91 -12.04 -6.42 4.38
CA VAL A 91 -12.08 -6.42 2.91
C VAL A 91 -12.71 -7.70 2.39
N ARG A 92 -12.36 -8.86 2.97
CA ARG A 92 -12.97 -10.15 2.61
C ARG A 92 -14.49 -10.15 2.80
N ALA A 93 -14.99 -9.50 3.85
CA ALA A 93 -16.43 -9.37 4.11
C ALA A 93 -17.16 -8.47 3.10
N LEU A 94 -16.46 -7.56 2.42
CA LEU A 94 -17.05 -6.70 1.38
C LEU A 94 -17.17 -7.41 0.02
N THR A 95 -16.45 -8.51 -0.17
CA THR A 95 -16.52 -9.30 -1.40
C THR A 95 -17.89 -10.00 -1.45
N LYS A 96 -18.76 -9.62 -2.38
CA LYS A 96 -19.89 -10.48 -2.75
C LYS A 96 -19.30 -11.78 -3.30
N PRO A 97 -19.73 -12.98 -2.83
CA PRO A 97 -19.31 -14.22 -3.45
C PRO A 97 -19.67 -14.15 -4.94
N CYS A 98 -18.69 -14.39 -5.80
CA CYS A 98 -18.92 -14.53 -7.22
C CYS A 98 -19.87 -15.73 -7.42
N PRO A 99 -20.92 -15.62 -8.25
CA PRO A 99 -21.80 -16.76 -8.57
C PRO A 99 -21.03 -17.91 -9.21
#